data_AF-A0ABD4A2D7-F1
#
_entry.id   AF-A0ABD4A2D7-F1
#
_cell.length_a   1.000
_cell.length_b   1.000
_cell.length_c   1.000
_cell.angle_alpha   90.00
_cell.angle_beta   90.00
_cell.angle_gamma   90.00
#
_symmetry.space_group_name_H-M   'P 1'
#
loop_
_entity.id
_entity.type
_entity.pdbx_description
1 polymer ?
#
loop_
_entity_poly.entity_id
_entity_poly.type
_entity_poly.pdbx_seq_one_letter_code
_entity_poly.pdbx_strand_id
1 'polypeptide(L)'
;MEVHHAILYEGWETNGKRVSLHHPVVIMTTKSIQTFWDEVQAVAANTYSLEKARVITNSDGGAGYTAERFQTAFSQSEYPVLNQLDTYHVAQAIVRTFGGGKSEIKEQIRKAVKTRDCDRFTLYLDTYESTLTDEKSLKKIKEFRSYILKNWERIFDWRDKVENVPEGARGLGAMESNQRHISFRMKKRGMHWSKKGEEAMVKIKQGILNQTLREAYLKHRTRSGKKQRELKQAIRLSELFKQPVRPSIGVKRGSVALYTSHSSAMGHLSKILGY
;
A
#
# COMPACT_ATOMS: atom_id res chain seq x y z
N MET A 1 -17.84 4.55 0.54
CA MET A 1 -16.55 3.86 0.77
C MET A 1 -15.44 4.86 0.52
N GLU A 2 -14.64 5.11 1.55
CA GLU A 2 -13.47 5.97 1.52
C GLU A 2 -12.23 5.09 1.70
N VAL A 3 -11.16 5.40 0.98
CA VAL A 3 -9.88 4.70 1.09
C VAL A 3 -8.84 5.77 1.40
N HIS A 4 -8.20 5.66 2.55
CA HIS A 4 -7.06 6.50 2.89
C HIS A 4 -5.81 5.94 2.21
N HIS A 5 -4.93 6.81 1.72
CA HIS A 5 -3.83 6.41 0.86
C HIS A 5 -2.62 7.34 1.03
N ALA A 6 -1.47 6.77 1.35
CA ALA A 6 -0.17 7.45 1.39
C ALA A 6 0.87 6.68 0.57
N ILE A 7 1.87 7.41 0.10
CA ILE A 7 3.07 6.87 -0.52
C ILE A 7 4.25 7.56 0.14
N LEU A 8 5.12 6.79 0.75
CA LEU A 8 6.38 7.24 1.35
C LEU A 8 7.52 6.86 0.42
N TYR A 9 8.51 7.73 0.21
CA TYR A 9 9.65 7.46 -0.68
C TYR A 9 10.81 8.41 -0.34
N GLU A 10 12.02 8.06 -0.79
CA GLU A 10 13.26 8.80 -0.45
C GLU A 10 13.69 9.82 -1.51
N GLY A 11 13.11 9.74 -2.71
CA GLY A 11 13.40 10.65 -3.81
C GLY A 11 13.03 10.07 -5.16
N TRP A 12 13.81 10.43 -6.19
CA TRP A 12 13.60 10.00 -7.56
C TRP A 12 14.84 9.31 -8.12
N GLU A 13 14.63 8.22 -8.83
CA GLU A 13 15.63 7.63 -9.70
C GLU A 13 15.34 8.02 -11.14
N THR A 14 16.37 8.47 -11.86
CA THR A 14 16.25 8.80 -13.28
C THR A 14 16.90 7.70 -14.12
N ASN A 15 16.17 7.21 -15.11
CA ASN A 15 16.67 6.28 -16.12
C ASN A 15 16.34 6.84 -17.51
N GLY A 16 17.28 7.63 -18.04
CA GLY A 16 17.09 8.41 -19.26
C GLY A 16 15.92 9.40 -19.11
N LYS A 17 14.86 9.22 -19.91
CA LYS A 17 13.64 10.05 -19.84
C LYS A 17 12.63 9.57 -18.79
N ARG A 18 12.80 8.38 -18.23
CA ARG A 18 11.87 7.80 -17.25
C ARG A 18 12.33 8.12 -15.85
N VAL A 19 11.38 8.36 -14.97
CA VAL A 19 11.63 8.64 -13.56
C VAL A 19 10.77 7.73 -12.71
N SER A 20 11.38 7.06 -11.74
CA SER A 20 10.74 6.24 -10.71
C SER A 20 10.96 6.86 -9.33
N LEU A 21 10.13 6.48 -8.37
CA LEU A 21 10.37 6.82 -6.97
C LEU A 21 11.44 5.88 -6.40
N HIS A 22 12.35 6.42 -5.59
CA HIS A 22 13.33 5.62 -4.85
C HIS A 22 12.67 5.01 -3.61
N HIS A 23 12.69 3.68 -3.50
CA HIS A 23 12.08 2.89 -2.41
C HIS A 23 10.65 3.31 -2.00
N PRO A 24 9.65 3.30 -2.91
CA PRO A 24 8.31 3.68 -2.55
C PRO A 24 7.62 2.62 -1.67
N VAL A 25 6.99 3.06 -0.59
CA VAL A 25 6.11 2.26 0.26
C VAL A 25 4.71 2.86 0.24
N VAL A 26 3.77 2.07 -0.28
CA VAL A 26 2.35 2.42 -0.37
C VAL A 26 1.61 1.91 0.85
N ILE A 27 0.76 2.76 1.42
CA ILE A 27 -0.09 2.45 2.56
C ILE A 27 -1.53 2.81 2.18
N MET A 28 -2.42 1.83 2.27
CA MET A 28 -3.84 2.01 1.94
C MET A 28 -4.72 1.27 2.95
N THR A 29 -5.83 1.88 3.33
CA THR A 29 -6.82 1.23 4.20
C THR A 29 -8.21 1.87 4.07
N THR A 30 -9.26 1.10 4.34
CA THR A 30 -10.63 1.60 4.56
C THR A 30 -10.97 1.78 6.05
N LYS A 31 -10.01 1.54 6.95
CA LYS A 31 -10.17 1.81 8.39
C LYS A 31 -10.20 3.31 8.67
N SER A 32 -10.40 3.68 9.93
CA SER A 32 -10.47 5.09 10.34
C SER A 32 -9.19 5.85 9.99
N ILE A 33 -9.32 7.16 9.79
CA ILE A 33 -8.19 8.06 9.50
C ILE A 33 -7.10 8.00 10.58
N GLN A 34 -7.48 7.78 11.84
CA GLN A 34 -6.51 7.63 12.93
C GLN A 34 -5.66 6.37 12.73
N THR A 35 -6.30 5.22 12.50
CA THR A 35 -5.58 3.96 12.26
C THR A 35 -4.69 4.04 11.03
N PHE A 36 -5.12 4.76 10.00
CA PHE A 36 -4.29 5.05 8.84
C PHE A 36 -3.02 5.83 9.21
N TRP A 37 -3.14 6.91 9.99
CA TRP A 37 -1.98 7.70 10.43
C TRP A 37 -1.06 6.93 11.37
N ASP A 38 -1.61 6.08 12.24
CA ASP A 38 -0.82 5.19 13.09
C ASP A 38 0.02 4.21 12.24
N GLU A 39 -0.60 3.63 11.18
CA GLU A 39 0.11 2.78 10.21
C GLU A 39 1.19 3.57 9.44
N VAL A 40 0.89 4.79 8.99
CA VAL A 40 1.85 5.68 8.31
C VAL A 40 3.05 5.97 9.20
N GLN A 41 2.83 6.39 10.45
CA GLN A 41 3.90 6.71 11.39
C GLN A 41 4.76 5.49 11.69
N ALA A 42 4.15 4.34 11.96
CA ALA A 42 4.87 3.10 12.25
C ALA A 42 5.70 2.61 11.06
N VAL A 43 5.12 2.62 9.85
CA VAL A 43 5.83 2.21 8.64
C VAL A 43 6.97 3.17 8.32
N ALA A 44 6.75 4.48 8.44
CA ALA A 44 7.79 5.48 8.20
C ALA A 44 8.99 5.29 9.12
N ALA A 45 8.74 5.16 10.43
CA ALA A 45 9.79 4.97 11.44
C ALA A 45 10.53 3.63 11.31
N ASN A 46 9.85 2.58 10.83
CA ASN A 46 10.47 1.27 10.61
C ASN A 46 11.25 1.19 9.28
N THR A 47 10.89 1.99 8.29
CA THR A 47 11.47 1.92 6.95
C THR A 47 12.62 2.90 6.78
N TYR A 48 12.52 4.10 7.37
CA TYR A 48 13.45 5.20 7.13
C TYR A 48 14.09 5.69 8.43
N SER A 49 15.34 6.14 8.32
CA SER A 49 16.03 6.85 9.40
C SER A 49 15.59 8.31 9.42
N LEU A 50 14.54 8.63 10.18
CA LEU A 50 13.88 9.94 10.12
C LEU A 50 14.60 11.06 10.89
N GLU A 51 15.38 10.73 11.92
CA GLU A 51 16.00 11.70 12.86
C GLU A 51 16.66 12.88 12.14
N LYS A 52 17.53 12.59 11.17
CA LYS A 52 18.25 13.62 10.38
C LYS A 52 17.67 13.82 8.99
N ALA A 53 16.54 13.20 8.68
CA ALA A 53 15.93 13.31 7.36
C ALA A 53 15.06 14.57 7.29
N ARG A 54 15.16 15.32 6.18
CA ARG A 54 14.19 16.38 5.88
C ARG A 54 12.93 15.75 5.32
N VAL A 55 11.81 15.87 6.03
CA VAL A 55 10.52 15.32 5.58
C VAL A 55 9.73 16.39 4.83
N ILE A 56 9.35 16.06 3.60
CA ILE A 56 8.53 16.90 2.73
C ILE A 56 7.24 16.15 2.42
N THR A 57 6.11 16.83 2.54
CA THR A 57 4.79 16.20 2.42
C THR A 57 3.90 17.01 1.47
N ASN A 58 3.04 16.31 0.73
CA ASN A 58 2.09 16.90 -0.20
C ASN A 58 0.68 16.33 0.07
N SER A 59 -0.34 17.18 0.15
CA SER A 59 -1.74 16.73 0.22
C SER A 59 -2.71 17.73 -0.40
N ASP A 60 -3.96 17.30 -0.56
CA ASP A 60 -5.06 18.15 -1.00
C ASP A 60 -5.58 19.11 0.10
N GLY A 61 -5.09 18.95 1.34
CA GLY A 61 -5.58 19.67 2.52
C GLY A 61 -6.99 19.28 2.95
N GLY A 62 -7.48 18.11 2.51
CA GLY A 62 -8.77 17.55 2.88
C GLY A 62 -8.85 17.17 4.37
N ALA A 63 -10.07 16.82 4.80
CA ALA A 63 -10.29 16.36 6.16
C ALA A 63 -9.38 15.16 6.49
N GLY A 64 -8.62 15.25 7.58
CA GLY A 64 -7.66 14.22 7.97
C GLY A 64 -6.25 14.38 7.41
N TYR A 65 -6.01 15.30 6.47
CA TYR A 65 -4.69 15.56 5.86
C TYR A 65 -4.22 17.00 6.12
N THR A 66 -4.25 17.41 7.39
CA THR A 66 -3.85 18.75 7.85
C THR A 66 -2.35 18.80 8.17
N ALA A 67 -1.77 20.00 8.20
CA ALA A 67 -0.35 20.18 8.50
C ALA A 67 0.04 19.59 9.86
N GLU A 68 -0.83 19.71 10.88
CA GLU A 68 -0.57 19.15 12.21
C GLU A 68 -0.49 17.62 12.18
N ARG A 69 -1.32 16.96 11.36
CA ARG A 69 -1.26 15.50 11.20
C ARG A 69 0.07 15.04 10.63
N PHE A 70 0.56 15.73 9.60
CA PHE A 70 1.87 15.45 9.02
C PHE A 70 3.00 15.72 10.03
N GLN A 71 2.94 16.84 10.75
CA GLN A 71 3.94 17.17 11.77
C GLN A 71 3.99 16.11 12.89
N THR A 72 2.84 15.61 13.34
CA THR A 72 2.77 14.54 14.35
C THR A 72 3.26 13.20 13.81
N ALA A 73 2.90 12.84 12.57
CA ALA A 73 3.25 11.54 11.98
C ALA A 73 4.76 11.38 11.74
N PHE A 74 5.48 12.48 11.57
CA PHE A 74 6.92 12.50 11.30
C PHE A 74 7.70 13.29 12.36
N SER A 75 7.18 13.34 13.59
CA SER A 75 7.78 14.06 14.71
C SER A 75 9.14 13.51 15.16
N GLN A 76 9.56 12.35 14.63
CA GLN A 76 10.88 11.78 14.88
C GLN A 76 12.01 12.53 14.17
N SER A 77 11.71 13.38 13.19
CA SER A 77 12.71 14.23 12.52
C SER A 77 13.06 15.45 13.38
N GLU A 78 14.34 15.81 13.43
CA GLU A 78 14.83 17.05 14.03
C GLU A 78 14.38 18.30 13.25
N TYR A 79 14.03 18.13 11.97
CA TYR A 79 13.57 19.23 11.13
C TYR A 79 12.04 19.34 11.13
N PRO A 80 11.49 20.57 11.14
CA PRO A 80 10.07 20.77 10.88
C PRO A 80 9.64 20.16 9.54
N VAL A 81 8.46 19.53 9.53
CA VAL A 81 7.92 18.92 8.32
C VAL A 81 7.50 20.01 7.35
N LEU A 82 8.07 20.00 6.14
CA LEU A 82 7.66 20.91 5.08
C LEU A 82 6.37 20.38 4.44
N ASN A 83 5.25 20.95 4.84
CA ASN A 83 3.94 20.53 4.36
C ASN A 83 3.41 21.46 3.27
N GLN A 84 3.47 20.96 2.03
CA GLN A 84 3.03 21.66 0.84
C GLN A 84 1.60 21.24 0.47
N LEU A 85 0.81 22.18 -0.04
CA LEU A 85 -0.48 21.92 -0.68
C LEU A 85 -0.26 21.50 -2.15
N ASP A 86 -1.00 20.49 -2.58
CA ASP A 86 -0.85 19.93 -3.92
C ASP A 86 -1.23 20.95 -5.01
N THR A 87 -0.23 21.29 -5.83
CA THR A 87 -0.38 22.19 -6.98
C THR A 87 -1.47 21.75 -7.95
N TYR A 88 -1.70 20.44 -8.11
CA TYR A 88 -2.79 19.94 -8.95
C TYR A 88 -4.15 20.31 -8.36
N HIS A 89 -4.32 20.19 -7.04
CA HIS A 89 -5.56 20.54 -6.35
C HIS A 89 -5.81 22.05 -6.37
N VAL A 90 -4.77 22.87 -6.23
CA VAL A 90 -4.89 24.34 -6.41
C VAL A 90 -5.34 24.67 -7.83
N ALA A 91 -4.69 24.09 -8.85
CA ALA A 91 -5.06 24.32 -10.25
C ALA A 91 -6.48 23.83 -10.55
N GLN A 92 -6.87 22.67 -10.01
CA GLN A 92 -8.20 22.11 -10.16
C GLN A 92 -9.26 22.96 -9.46
N ALA A 93 -8.98 23.49 -8.27
CA ALA A 93 -9.87 24.40 -7.56
C ALA A 93 -10.12 25.68 -8.37
N ILE A 94 -9.08 26.27 -8.97
CA ILE A 94 -9.21 27.40 -9.89
C ILE A 94 -10.11 27.05 -11.08
N VAL A 95 -9.89 25.91 -11.76
CA VAL A 95 -10.70 25.52 -12.92
C VAL A 95 -12.17 25.24 -12.53
N ARG A 96 -12.44 24.67 -11.35
CA ARG A 96 -13.80 24.42 -10.87
C ARG A 96 -14.57 25.70 -10.53
N THR A 97 -13.87 26.72 -10.05
CA THR A 97 -14.47 28.01 -9.67
C THR A 97 -14.68 28.91 -10.88
N PHE A 98 -13.66 29.12 -11.71
CA PHE A 98 -13.67 30.07 -12.83
C PHE A 98 -13.94 29.42 -14.20
N GLY A 99 -14.28 28.13 -14.21
CA GLY A 99 -14.56 27.37 -15.43
C GLY A 99 -13.31 26.96 -16.24
N GLY A 100 -13.56 26.25 -17.33
CA GLY A 100 -12.54 25.84 -18.32
C GLY A 100 -12.01 27.00 -19.17
N GLY A 101 -11.03 26.74 -20.04
CA GLY A 101 -10.50 27.73 -21.00
C GLY A 101 -9.48 28.72 -20.43
N LYS A 102 -9.04 29.67 -21.25
CA LYS A 102 -8.20 30.81 -20.81
C LYS A 102 -9.08 31.92 -20.25
N SER A 103 -8.61 32.61 -19.22
CA SER A 103 -9.32 33.74 -18.62
C SER A 103 -8.32 34.62 -17.87
N GLU A 104 -8.47 35.94 -17.98
CA GLU A 104 -7.57 36.90 -17.34
C GLU A 104 -7.58 36.78 -15.81
N ILE A 105 -8.76 36.64 -15.19
CA ILE A 105 -8.88 36.46 -13.74
C ILE A 105 -8.12 35.22 -13.25
N LYS A 106 -8.13 34.12 -14.04
CA LYS A 106 -7.37 32.91 -13.68
C LYS A 106 -5.87 33.14 -13.70
N GLU A 107 -5.36 33.90 -14.67
CA GLU A 107 -3.93 34.24 -14.74
C GLU A 107 -3.53 35.19 -13.60
N GLN A 108 -4.36 36.19 -13.30
CA GLN A 108 -4.17 37.11 -12.17
C GLN A 108 -4.12 36.35 -10.83
N ILE A 109 -5.08 35.45 -10.58
CA ILE A 109 -5.12 34.61 -9.37
C ILE A 109 -3.92 33.66 -9.31
N ARG A 110 -3.57 32.98 -10.40
CA ARG A 110 -2.37 32.12 -10.45
C ARG A 110 -1.11 32.89 -10.13
N LYS A 111 -0.97 34.10 -10.67
CA LYS A 111 0.17 34.98 -10.41
C LYS A 111 0.22 35.41 -8.95
N ALA A 112 -0.90 35.84 -8.38
CA ALA A 112 -0.99 36.24 -6.96
C ALA A 112 -0.60 35.08 -6.02
N VAL A 113 -1.14 33.87 -6.26
CA VAL A 113 -0.79 32.66 -5.50
C VAL A 113 0.69 32.32 -5.65
N LYS A 114 1.22 32.34 -6.88
CA LYS A 114 2.65 32.04 -7.15
C LYS A 114 3.59 33.04 -6.49
N THR A 115 3.21 34.32 -6.45
CA THR A 115 4.02 35.41 -5.85
C THR A 115 3.75 35.61 -4.36
N ARG A 116 2.86 34.80 -3.76
CA ARG A 116 2.43 34.90 -2.36
C ARG A 116 1.88 36.27 -1.97
N ASP A 117 1.22 36.93 -2.92
CA ASP A 117 0.59 38.23 -2.73
C ASP A 117 -0.89 38.04 -2.33
N CYS A 118 -1.12 37.96 -1.01
CA CYS A 118 -2.44 37.70 -0.43
C CYS A 118 -3.41 38.87 -0.67
N ASP A 119 -2.90 40.10 -0.70
CA ASP A 119 -3.69 41.31 -0.93
C ASP A 119 -4.20 41.35 -2.36
N ARG A 120 -3.33 41.10 -3.35
CA ARG A 120 -3.77 40.97 -4.76
C ARG A 120 -4.71 39.79 -4.97
N PHE A 121 -4.44 38.65 -4.33
CA PHE A 121 -5.34 37.50 -4.40
C PHE A 121 -6.75 37.88 -3.93
N THR A 122 -6.85 38.58 -2.80
CA THR A 122 -8.12 39.03 -2.22
C THR A 122 -8.81 40.06 -3.12
N LEU A 123 -8.06 41.06 -3.60
CA LEU A 123 -8.56 42.09 -4.52
C LEU A 123 -9.17 41.49 -5.79
N TYR A 124 -8.47 40.55 -6.43
CA TYR A 124 -8.95 39.89 -7.65
C TYR A 124 -10.21 39.06 -7.38
N LEU A 125 -10.27 38.38 -6.24
CA LEU A 125 -11.46 37.65 -5.84
C LEU A 125 -12.66 38.56 -5.57
N ASP A 126 -12.47 39.67 -4.85
CA ASP A 126 -13.54 40.64 -4.56
C ASP A 126 -14.07 41.28 -5.85
N THR A 127 -13.15 41.66 -6.75
CA THR A 127 -13.50 42.21 -8.07
C THR A 127 -14.34 41.20 -8.85
N TYR A 128 -13.90 39.95 -8.96
CA TYR A 128 -14.66 38.93 -9.67
C TYR A 128 -15.99 38.60 -9.00
N GLU A 129 -16.03 38.51 -7.66
CA GLU A 129 -17.26 38.28 -6.88
C GLU A 129 -18.31 39.36 -7.15
N SER A 130 -17.91 40.64 -7.28
CA SER A 130 -18.84 41.74 -7.62
C SER A 130 -19.49 41.63 -9.01
N THR A 131 -18.89 40.86 -9.92
CA THR A 131 -19.47 40.63 -11.27
C THR A 131 -20.52 39.52 -11.28
N LEU A 132 -20.63 38.75 -10.19
CA LEU A 132 -21.53 37.61 -10.11
C LEU A 132 -22.85 38.00 -9.46
N THR A 133 -23.94 37.50 -10.04
CA THR A 133 -25.30 37.68 -9.53
C THR A 133 -25.93 36.36 -9.07
N ASP A 134 -25.41 35.22 -9.51
CA ASP A 134 -25.98 33.91 -9.21
C ASP A 134 -25.42 33.32 -7.91
N GLU A 135 -26.31 32.84 -7.04
CA GLU A 135 -25.96 32.28 -5.72
C GLU A 135 -24.98 31.10 -5.82
N LYS A 136 -25.07 30.31 -6.88
CA LYS A 136 -24.24 29.11 -7.06
C LYS A 136 -22.79 29.48 -7.31
N SER A 137 -22.51 30.47 -8.16
CA SER A 137 -21.16 30.95 -8.43
C SER A 137 -20.60 31.71 -7.23
N LEU A 138 -21.42 32.51 -6.53
CA LEU A 138 -21.02 33.15 -5.28
C LEU A 138 -20.60 32.13 -4.22
N LYS A 139 -21.36 31.04 -4.05
CA LYS A 139 -21.01 29.94 -3.15
C LYS A 139 -19.67 29.30 -3.53
N LYS A 140 -19.44 29.04 -4.82
CA LYS A 140 -18.16 28.48 -5.31
C LYS A 140 -16.97 29.39 -5.01
N ILE A 141 -17.11 30.71 -5.20
CA ILE A 141 -16.05 31.67 -4.85
C ILE A 141 -15.77 31.62 -3.36
N LYS A 142 -16.80 31.63 -2.50
CA LYS A 142 -16.62 31.61 -1.05
C LYS A 142 -15.92 30.34 -0.59
N GLU A 143 -16.30 29.18 -1.13
CA GLU A 143 -15.63 27.90 -0.88
C GLU A 143 -14.17 27.92 -1.35
N PHE A 144 -13.90 28.45 -2.54
CA PHE A 144 -12.54 28.60 -3.08
C PHE A 144 -11.67 29.53 -2.23
N ARG A 145 -12.19 30.71 -1.87
CA ARG A 145 -11.52 31.68 -0.99
C ARG A 145 -11.16 31.03 0.33
N SER A 146 -12.12 30.38 0.98
CA SER A 146 -11.90 29.67 2.26
C SER A 146 -10.84 28.58 2.13
N TYR A 147 -10.91 27.76 1.07
CA TYR A 147 -9.94 26.69 0.82
C TYR A 147 -8.51 27.22 0.64
N ILE A 148 -8.32 28.24 -0.19
CA ILE A 148 -6.99 28.81 -0.46
C ILE A 148 -6.43 29.52 0.77
N LEU A 149 -7.22 30.39 1.43
CA LEU A 149 -6.75 31.13 2.60
C LEU A 149 -6.44 30.21 3.79
N LYS A 150 -7.27 29.19 4.03
CA LYS A 150 -7.02 28.19 5.07
C LYS A 150 -5.68 27.47 4.88
N ASN A 151 -5.25 27.30 3.64
CA ASN A 151 -4.01 26.60 3.30
C ASN A 151 -2.90 27.53 2.81
N TRP A 152 -3.04 28.86 2.96
CA TRP A 152 -2.15 29.85 2.32
C TRP A 152 -0.67 29.61 2.65
N GLU A 153 -0.37 29.34 3.92
CA GLU A 153 0.99 29.06 4.37
C GLU A 153 1.59 27.78 3.80
N ARG A 154 0.75 26.86 3.34
CA ARG A 154 1.14 25.58 2.72
C ARG A 154 1.34 25.69 1.21
N ILE A 155 0.97 26.81 0.59
CA ILE A 155 1.11 27.00 -0.85
C ILE A 155 2.51 27.57 -1.15
N PHE A 156 3.46 26.68 -1.32
CA PHE A 156 4.83 26.97 -1.74
C PHE A 156 5.40 25.78 -2.49
N ASP A 157 6.52 25.96 -3.19
CA ASP A 157 7.32 24.83 -3.66
C ASP A 157 8.35 24.48 -2.59
N TRP A 158 8.42 23.22 -2.17
CA TRP A 158 9.38 22.78 -1.15
C TRP A 158 10.82 23.10 -1.52
N ARG A 159 11.14 23.17 -2.82
CA ARG A 159 12.48 23.49 -3.33
C ARG A 159 12.90 24.92 -2.98
N ASP A 160 11.96 25.82 -2.76
CA ASP A 160 12.22 27.21 -2.33
C ASP A 160 12.42 27.32 -0.81
N LYS A 161 12.23 26.22 -0.06
CA LYS A 161 12.27 26.17 1.42
C LYS A 161 13.44 25.34 1.97
N VAL A 162 14.29 24.82 1.10
CA VAL A 162 15.48 24.03 1.48
C VAL A 162 16.73 24.66 0.88
N GLU A 163 17.81 24.70 1.64
CA GLU A 163 19.07 25.31 1.20
C GLU A 163 19.76 24.47 0.12
N ASN A 164 19.81 23.16 0.32
CA ASN A 164 20.48 22.22 -0.56
C ASN A 164 19.44 21.33 -1.25
N VAL A 165 18.88 21.82 -2.36
CA VAL A 165 17.98 21.04 -3.21
C VAL A 165 18.79 19.91 -3.88
N PRO A 166 18.40 18.62 -3.72
CA PRO A 166 19.09 17.52 -4.37
C PRO A 166 19.15 17.69 -5.89
N GLU A 167 20.25 17.27 -6.51
CA GLU A 167 20.38 17.28 -7.96
C GLU A 167 19.27 16.43 -8.60
N GLY A 168 18.62 16.97 -9.64
CA GLY A 168 17.50 16.30 -10.30
C GLY A 168 16.18 16.32 -9.50
N ALA A 169 16.09 17.08 -8.40
CA ALA A 169 14.87 17.22 -7.61
C ALA A 169 13.65 17.64 -8.45
N ARG A 170 12.51 16.99 -8.20
CA ARG A 170 11.26 17.23 -8.92
C ARG A 170 10.16 17.69 -7.97
N GLY A 171 9.05 18.14 -8.55
CA GLY A 171 7.82 18.30 -7.78
C GLY A 171 7.32 16.93 -7.27
N LEU A 172 6.59 16.94 -6.17
CA LEU A 172 6.08 15.73 -5.49
C LEU A 172 5.03 14.97 -6.31
N GLY A 173 4.52 15.59 -7.38
CA GLY A 173 3.49 15.02 -8.24
C GLY A 173 2.10 15.03 -7.60
N ALA A 174 1.15 14.42 -8.30
CA ALA A 174 -0.27 14.39 -7.92
C ALA A 174 -0.70 12.96 -7.55
N MET A 175 -1.43 12.82 -6.43
CA MET A 175 -1.83 11.52 -5.87
C MET A 175 -2.92 10.82 -6.71
N GLU A 176 -3.63 11.55 -7.57
CA GLU A 176 -4.74 11.08 -8.41
C GLU A 176 -4.36 9.89 -9.29
N SER A 177 -3.16 9.95 -9.86
CA SER A 177 -2.64 8.90 -10.72
C SER A 177 -2.50 7.59 -9.95
N ASN A 178 -2.01 7.64 -8.72
CA ASN A 178 -1.87 6.48 -7.85
C ASN A 178 -3.22 5.98 -7.31
N GLN A 179 -4.14 6.89 -6.97
CA GLN A 179 -5.50 6.51 -6.56
C GLN A 179 -6.28 5.76 -7.66
N ARG A 180 -5.89 5.94 -8.94
CA ARG A 180 -6.48 5.23 -10.08
C ARG A 180 -6.38 3.71 -9.96
N HIS A 181 -5.31 3.18 -9.35
CA HIS A 181 -5.13 1.74 -9.14
C HIS A 181 -6.27 1.12 -8.31
N ILE A 182 -6.83 1.88 -7.38
CA ILE A 182 -7.98 1.49 -6.54
C ILE A 182 -9.29 1.82 -7.24
N SER A 183 -9.44 3.07 -7.72
CA SER A 183 -10.72 3.52 -8.28
C SER A 183 -11.14 2.71 -9.52
N PHE A 184 -10.20 2.34 -10.40
CA PHE A 184 -10.49 1.49 -11.56
C PHE A 184 -10.91 0.08 -11.18
N ARG A 185 -10.44 -0.43 -10.03
CA ARG A 185 -10.78 -1.77 -9.56
C ARG A 185 -12.14 -1.79 -8.87
N MET A 186 -12.48 -0.74 -8.11
CA MET A 186 -13.57 -0.78 -7.14
C MET A 186 -14.75 0.13 -7.46
N LYS A 187 -14.58 1.19 -8.26
CA LYS A 187 -15.66 2.12 -8.63
C LYS A 187 -16.27 1.74 -9.99
N LYS A 188 -17.58 1.98 -10.14
CA LYS A 188 -18.34 1.91 -11.41
C LYS A 188 -18.21 0.57 -12.17
N ARG A 189 -18.21 -0.56 -11.45
CA ARG A 189 -18.13 -1.92 -12.03
C ARG A 189 -19.28 -2.85 -11.62
N GLY A 190 -20.35 -2.33 -11.02
CA GLY A 190 -21.48 -3.14 -10.55
C GLY A 190 -21.15 -4.12 -9.42
N MET A 191 -20.01 -3.96 -8.76
CA MET A 191 -19.59 -4.80 -7.63
C MET A 191 -20.01 -4.17 -6.31
N HIS A 192 -20.55 -4.99 -5.40
CA HIS A 192 -20.81 -4.61 -4.02
C HIS A 192 -19.72 -5.18 -3.12
N TRP A 193 -19.15 -4.34 -2.26
CA TRP A 193 -18.10 -4.72 -1.32
C TRP A 193 -18.66 -4.70 0.10
N SER A 194 -18.52 -5.81 0.82
CA SER A 194 -18.65 -5.78 2.28
C SER A 194 -17.46 -5.04 2.88
N LYS A 195 -17.57 -4.52 4.11
CA LYS A 195 -16.46 -3.85 4.83
C LYS A 195 -15.18 -4.71 4.87
N LYS A 196 -15.32 -6.03 5.04
CA LYS A 196 -14.17 -6.96 5.00
C LYS A 196 -13.63 -7.15 3.59
N GLY A 197 -14.51 -7.24 2.60
CA GLY A 197 -14.13 -7.43 1.19
C GLY A 197 -13.43 -6.20 0.59
N GLU A 198 -13.86 -4.98 0.94
CA GLU A 198 -13.19 -3.76 0.50
C GLU A 198 -11.76 -3.67 1.06
N GLU A 199 -11.58 -3.87 2.37
CA GLU A 199 -10.26 -3.78 3.00
C GLU A 199 -9.33 -4.86 2.45
N ALA A 200 -9.83 -6.08 2.26
CA ALA A 200 -9.05 -7.15 1.64
C ALA A 200 -8.60 -6.78 0.22
N MET A 201 -9.50 -6.20 -0.59
CA MET A 201 -9.15 -5.77 -1.95
C MET A 201 -8.13 -4.62 -1.96
N VAL A 202 -8.29 -3.66 -1.04
CA VAL A 202 -7.34 -2.56 -0.86
C VAL A 202 -5.96 -3.08 -0.43
N LYS A 203 -5.89 -3.99 0.55
CA LYS A 203 -4.62 -4.60 0.99
C LYS A 203 -3.98 -5.49 -0.07
N ILE A 204 -4.76 -6.19 -0.91
CA ILE A 204 -4.23 -6.88 -2.11
C ILE A 204 -3.56 -5.87 -3.05
N LYS A 205 -4.21 -4.74 -3.32
CA LYS A 205 -3.66 -3.69 -4.20
C LYS A 205 -2.40 -3.05 -3.60
N GLN A 206 -2.39 -2.76 -2.30
CA GLN A 206 -1.22 -2.32 -1.57
C GLN A 206 -0.06 -3.33 -1.72
N GLY A 207 -0.33 -4.63 -1.50
CA GLY A 207 0.67 -5.68 -1.63
C GLY A 207 1.22 -5.85 -3.05
N ILE A 208 0.42 -5.56 -4.09
CA ILE A 208 0.90 -5.54 -5.48
C ILE A 208 1.86 -4.36 -5.69
N LEU A 209 1.47 -3.16 -5.23
CA LEU A 209 2.27 -1.95 -5.40
C LEU A 209 3.60 -2.02 -4.63
N ASN A 210 3.57 -2.59 -3.43
CA ASN A 210 4.76 -2.82 -2.61
C ASN A 210 5.54 -4.09 -2.99
N GLN A 211 5.05 -4.87 -3.97
CA GLN A 211 5.63 -6.15 -4.37
C GLN A 211 5.69 -7.23 -3.26
N THR A 212 4.95 -7.07 -2.17
CA THR A 212 4.91 -7.99 -1.02
C THR A 212 3.82 -9.05 -1.09
N LEU A 213 2.87 -8.93 -2.04
CA LEU A 213 1.71 -9.84 -2.13
C LEU A 213 2.12 -11.30 -2.26
N ARG A 214 3.14 -11.60 -3.09
CA ARG A 214 3.57 -12.98 -3.33
C ARG A 214 4.11 -13.61 -2.06
N GLU A 215 4.96 -12.90 -1.33
CA GLU A 215 5.54 -13.37 -0.08
C GLU A 215 4.45 -13.61 0.97
N ALA A 216 3.56 -12.63 1.16
CA ALA A 216 2.43 -12.76 2.08
C ALA A 216 1.54 -13.96 1.72
N TYR A 217 1.22 -14.14 0.43
CA TYR A 217 0.43 -15.27 -0.05
C TYR A 217 1.11 -16.62 0.21
N LEU A 218 2.43 -16.72 -0.02
CA LEU A 218 3.18 -17.96 0.20
C LEU A 218 3.32 -18.29 1.69
N LYS A 219 3.51 -17.28 2.56
CA LYS A 219 3.59 -17.46 4.02
C LYS A 219 2.31 -18.07 4.59
N HIS A 220 1.15 -17.69 4.06
CA HIS A 220 -0.15 -18.23 4.48
C HIS A 220 -0.57 -19.49 3.71
N ARG A 221 0.19 -19.92 2.70
CA ARG A 221 -0.10 -21.15 1.97
C ARG A 221 0.41 -22.36 2.75
N THR A 222 -0.46 -22.96 3.55
CA THR A 222 -0.21 -24.31 4.05
C THR A 222 -0.18 -25.30 2.88
N ARG A 223 0.73 -26.27 2.93
CA ARG A 223 0.72 -27.38 1.95
C ARG A 223 -0.66 -28.06 2.03
N SER A 224 -1.25 -28.42 0.89
CA SER A 224 -2.50 -29.17 0.88
C SER A 224 -2.35 -30.48 1.68
N GLY A 225 -3.45 -30.99 2.26
CA GLY A 225 -3.41 -32.22 3.05
C GLY A 225 -2.73 -33.39 2.32
N LYS A 226 -2.90 -33.48 0.98
CA LYS A 226 -2.21 -34.45 0.13
C LYS A 226 -0.68 -34.26 0.14
N LYS A 227 -0.19 -33.05 -0.11
CA LYS A 227 1.26 -32.74 -0.09
C LYS A 227 1.89 -32.90 1.29
N GLN A 228 1.12 -32.67 2.36
CA GLN A 228 1.58 -32.95 3.72
C GLN A 228 1.72 -34.46 3.98
N ARG A 229 0.79 -35.28 3.46
CA ARG A 229 0.86 -36.76 3.57
C ARG A 229 2.05 -37.32 2.78
N GLU A 230 2.26 -36.86 1.55
CA GLU A 230 3.41 -37.25 0.71
C GLU A 230 4.74 -36.92 1.40
N LEU A 231 4.88 -35.72 1.98
CA LEU A 231 6.07 -35.35 2.75
C LEU A 231 6.29 -36.27 3.95
N LYS A 232 5.23 -36.53 4.74
CA LYS A 232 5.33 -37.43 5.91
C LYS A 232 5.73 -38.84 5.49
N GLN A 233 5.22 -39.33 4.35
CA GLN A 233 5.59 -40.63 3.81
C GLN A 233 7.06 -40.66 3.37
N ALA A 234 7.54 -39.62 2.69
CA ALA A 234 8.94 -39.50 2.29
C ALA A 234 9.89 -39.46 3.50
N ILE A 235 9.53 -38.72 4.56
CA ILE A 235 10.31 -38.67 5.82
C ILE A 235 10.35 -40.06 6.46
N ARG A 236 9.20 -40.74 6.61
CA ARG A 236 9.13 -42.10 7.17
C ARG A 236 9.95 -43.11 6.37
N LEU A 237 9.89 -43.04 5.03
CA LEU A 237 10.70 -43.90 4.17
C LEU A 237 12.19 -43.63 4.37
N SER A 238 12.59 -42.35 4.46
CA SER A 238 13.99 -41.99 4.71
C SER A 238 14.49 -42.47 6.08
N GLU A 239 13.65 -42.44 7.12
CA GLU A 239 13.96 -43.01 8.43
C GLU A 239 14.11 -44.53 8.36
N LEU A 240 13.21 -45.21 7.63
CA LEU A 240 13.27 -46.65 7.42
C LEU A 240 14.58 -47.07 6.72
N PHE A 241 14.99 -46.34 5.67
CA PHE A 241 16.24 -46.62 4.95
C PHE A 241 17.50 -46.32 5.77
N LYS A 242 17.41 -45.48 6.81
CA LYS A 242 18.51 -45.21 7.74
C LYS A 242 18.63 -46.23 8.87
N GLN A 243 17.62 -47.08 9.06
CA GLN A 243 17.72 -48.14 10.07
C GLN A 243 18.74 -49.19 9.61
N PRO A 244 19.65 -49.62 10.51
CA PRO A 244 20.61 -50.67 10.16
C PRO A 244 19.84 -51.92 9.74
N VAL A 245 20.16 -52.43 8.55
CA VAL A 245 19.55 -53.65 8.01
C VAL A 245 19.86 -54.79 8.99
N ARG A 246 18.84 -55.29 9.67
CA ARG A 246 19.00 -56.51 10.48
C ARG A 246 19.29 -57.65 9.52
N PRO A 247 20.37 -58.43 9.70
CA PRO A 247 20.61 -59.59 8.86
C PRO A 247 19.37 -60.48 8.95
N SER A 248 18.82 -60.84 7.79
CA SER A 248 17.72 -61.79 7.74
C SER A 248 18.22 -63.07 8.41
N ILE A 249 17.63 -63.46 9.54
CA ILE A 249 17.83 -64.80 10.07
C ILE A 249 17.29 -65.72 8.96
N GLY A 250 18.19 -66.44 8.29
CA GLY A 250 17.85 -67.36 7.23
C GLY A 250 16.74 -68.33 7.66
N VAL A 251 16.06 -68.91 6.67
CA VAL A 251 14.90 -69.80 6.82
C VAL A 251 14.97 -70.61 8.12
N LYS A 252 14.07 -70.30 9.08
CA LYS A 252 13.87 -71.17 10.24
C LYS A 252 13.25 -72.47 9.73
N ARG A 253 14.03 -73.55 9.64
CA ARG A 253 13.49 -74.89 9.41
C ARG A 253 12.62 -75.25 10.61
N GLY A 254 11.31 -75.25 10.40
CA GLY A 254 10.33 -75.74 11.38
C GLY A 254 9.72 -77.03 10.85
N SER A 255 9.58 -78.03 11.72
CA SER A 255 8.79 -79.22 11.45
C SER A 255 7.46 -79.15 12.19
N VAL A 256 6.41 -79.68 11.58
CA VAL A 256 5.11 -79.84 12.25
C VAL A 256 5.10 -81.23 12.87
N ALA A 257 5.16 -81.30 14.21
CA ALA A 257 5.05 -82.55 14.93
C ALA A 257 3.66 -83.17 14.71
N LEU A 258 3.63 -84.42 14.23
CA LEU A 258 2.40 -85.17 14.02
C LEU A 258 2.09 -86.04 15.24
N TYR A 259 0.97 -85.74 15.89
CA TYR A 259 0.39 -86.58 16.94
C TYR A 259 -0.94 -87.21 16.49
N THR A 260 -1.22 -87.17 15.18
CA THR A 260 -2.48 -87.62 14.57
C THR A 260 -2.20 -88.42 13.29
N SER A 261 -3.23 -89.09 12.76
CA SER A 261 -3.11 -89.87 11.51
C SER A 261 -2.56 -89.04 10.35
N HIS A 262 -1.71 -89.66 9.53
CA HIS A 262 -1.15 -89.07 8.31
C HIS A 262 -2.21 -88.69 7.25
N SER A 263 -3.41 -89.27 7.32
CA SER A 263 -4.54 -88.91 6.46
C SER A 263 -5.30 -87.66 6.93
N SER A 264 -4.96 -87.11 8.09
CA SER A 264 -5.55 -85.86 8.58
C SER A 264 -5.00 -84.64 7.84
N ALA A 265 -5.70 -83.51 7.89
CA ALA A 265 -5.24 -82.24 7.30
C ALA A 265 -3.84 -81.83 7.83
N MET A 266 -3.57 -82.09 9.11
CA MET A 266 -2.25 -81.87 9.71
C MET A 266 -1.19 -82.82 9.14
N GLY A 267 -1.57 -84.07 8.88
CA GLY A 267 -0.74 -85.08 8.20
C GLY A 267 -0.28 -84.64 6.82
N HIS A 268 -1.22 -84.14 6.01
CA HIS A 268 -0.91 -83.60 4.69
C HIS A 268 -0.04 -82.34 4.75
N LEU A 269 -0.30 -81.43 5.69
CA LEU A 269 0.49 -80.21 5.88
C LEU A 269 1.94 -80.51 6.28
N SER A 270 2.15 -81.46 7.21
CA SER A 270 3.48 -81.91 7.61
C SER A 270 4.26 -82.51 6.43
N LYS A 271 3.59 -83.26 5.54
CA LYS A 271 4.20 -83.83 4.32
C LYS A 271 4.64 -82.76 3.31
N ILE A 272 3.96 -81.61 3.25
CA ILE A 272 4.32 -80.49 2.37
C ILE A 272 5.49 -79.68 2.94
N LEU A 273 5.56 -79.56 4.27
CA LEU A 273 6.56 -78.75 4.97
C LEU A 273 7.83 -79.52 5.38
N GLY A 274 7.80 -80.85 5.36
CA GLY A 274 8.95 -81.70 5.69
C GLY A 274 9.88 -81.92 4.49
N TYR A 275 11.07 -81.35 4.54
CA TYR A 275 12.29 -81.82 3.86
C TYR A 275 13.28 -82.32 4.91
#